data_AF-A0A9E1UCQ3-F1
#
_entry.id   AF-A0A9E1UCQ3-F1
#
_cell.length_a   1.000
_cell.length_b   1.000
_cell.length_c   1.000
_cell.angle_alpha   90.00
_cell.angle_beta   90.00
_cell.angle_gamma   90.00
#
_symmetry.space_group_name_H-M   'P 1'
#
loop_
_entity.id
_entity.type
_entity.pdbx_description
1 polymer ?
#
loop_
_entity_poly.entity_id
_entity_poly.type
_entity_poly.pdbx_seq_one_letter_code
_entity_poly.pdbx_strand_id
1 'polypeptide(L)'
;MILLFLEVPGLGLPKAGFACQLVAGKVGCMDVHNIRKFLPDVDASIGTPTYFQTSGNSDLIKRKKAINYIELCKEIGGCKFLWNVWCTDRSVDYPKHFPTPFDVSAVHECIWK
;
A
#
# COMPACT_ATOMS: atom_id res chain seq x y z
N MET A 1 -13.18 5.91 3.77
CA MET A 1 -12.02 5.57 4.61
C MET A 1 -10.71 6.06 3.98
N ILE A 2 -10.30 5.60 2.79
CA ILE A 2 -9.03 6.07 2.18
C ILE A 2 -8.97 7.59 1.98
N LEU A 3 -10.10 8.23 1.66
CA LEU A 3 -10.18 9.69 1.50
C LEU A 3 -9.83 10.45 2.79
N LEU A 4 -10.17 9.90 3.97
CA LEU A 4 -9.83 10.51 5.25
C LEU A 4 -8.31 10.58 5.43
N PHE A 5 -7.61 9.48 5.11
CA PHE A 5 -6.15 9.45 5.17
C PHE A 5 -5.47 10.30 4.08
N LEU A 6 -6.18 10.64 2.99
CA LEU A 6 -5.68 11.58 1.99
C LEU A 6 -5.74 13.05 2.45
N GLU A 7 -6.48 13.37 3.51
CA GLU A 7 -6.51 14.73 4.08
C GLU A 7 -5.20 15.08 4.78
N VAL A 8 -4.44 14.07 5.22
CA VAL A 8 -3.14 14.27 5.86
C VAL A 8 -2.08 14.56 4.78
N PRO A 9 -1.41 15.73 4.84
CA PRO A 9 -0.41 16.10 3.84
C PRO A 9 0.71 15.07 3.71
N GLY A 10 1.09 14.74 2.47
CA GLY A 10 2.24 13.87 2.20
C GLY A 10 2.00 12.35 2.30
N LEU A 11 0.78 11.89 2.64
CA LEU A 11 0.47 10.45 2.56
C LEU A 11 0.33 9.95 1.12
N GLY A 12 -0.50 10.62 0.31
CA GLY A 12 -0.87 10.11 -1.01
C GLY A 12 -1.60 8.76 -0.94
N LEU A 13 -1.99 8.21 -2.10
CA LEU A 13 -2.76 6.95 -2.15
C LEU A 13 -2.01 5.74 -1.57
N PRO A 14 -0.70 5.51 -1.83
CA PRO A 14 0.01 4.36 -1.27
C PRO A 14 0.00 4.29 0.25
N LYS A 15 0.38 5.38 0.93
CA LYS A 15 0.41 5.39 2.40
C LYS A 15 -1.00 5.44 2.99
N ALA A 16 -1.95 6.09 2.34
CA ALA A 16 -3.35 6.06 2.77
C ALA A 16 -3.95 4.65 2.67
N GLY A 17 -3.59 3.89 1.63
CA GLY A 17 -3.92 2.48 1.46
C GLY A 17 -3.29 1.61 2.54
N PHE A 18 -2.02 1.83 2.85
CA PHE A 18 -1.33 1.15 3.96
C PHE A 18 -2.00 1.41 5.32
N ALA A 19 -2.33 2.66 5.63
CA ALA A 19 -3.06 2.98 6.85
C ALA A 19 -4.42 2.26 6.91
N CYS A 20 -5.18 2.25 5.81
CA CYS A 20 -6.43 1.49 5.71
C CYS A 20 -6.24 -0.02 5.91
N GLN A 21 -5.16 -0.57 5.36
CA GLN A 21 -4.79 -1.98 5.45
C GLN A 21 -4.52 -2.37 6.92
N LEU A 22 -3.77 -1.55 7.65
CA LEU A 22 -3.47 -1.79 9.06
C LEU A 22 -4.68 -1.62 9.99
N VAL A 23 -5.44 -0.51 9.86
CA VAL A 23 -6.48 -0.17 10.85
C VAL A 23 -7.81 -0.88 10.62
N ALA A 24 -8.08 -1.33 9.39
CA ALA A 24 -9.39 -1.87 9.02
C ALA A 24 -9.33 -3.16 8.20
N GLY A 25 -8.13 -3.68 7.89
CA GLY A 25 -7.98 -4.85 7.03
C GLY A 25 -8.57 -4.65 5.63
N LYS A 26 -8.54 -3.41 5.11
CA LYS A 26 -9.14 -3.03 3.83
C LYS A 26 -8.14 -2.29 2.95
N VAL A 27 -8.31 -2.44 1.64
CA VAL A 27 -7.40 -1.88 0.61
C VAL A 27 -5.99 -2.49 0.74
N GLY A 28 -5.12 -2.28 -0.24
CA GLY A 28 -3.71 -2.66 -0.15
C GLY A 28 -2.79 -1.46 -0.24
N CYS A 29 -1.52 -1.67 0.07
CA CYS A 29 -0.45 -0.70 -0.18
C CYS A 29 0.29 -1.02 -1.48
N MET A 30 0.13 -0.17 -2.49
CA MET A 30 0.98 -0.15 -3.69
C MET A 30 2.25 0.66 -3.42
N ASP A 31 3.12 0.13 -2.55
CA ASP A 31 4.47 0.64 -2.36
C ASP A 31 5.37 0.32 -3.56
N VAL A 32 6.64 0.73 -3.50
CA VAL A 32 7.61 0.48 -4.57
C VAL A 32 7.78 -1.02 -4.88
N HIS A 33 7.66 -1.89 -3.88
CA HIS A 33 7.83 -3.33 -4.07
C HIS A 33 6.62 -3.95 -4.76
N ASN A 34 5.41 -3.60 -4.32
CA ASN A 34 4.19 -4.06 -4.95
C ASN A 34 3.99 -3.48 -6.35
N ILE A 35 4.41 -2.23 -6.60
CA ILE A 35 4.43 -1.66 -7.96
C ILE A 35 5.38 -2.48 -8.85
N ARG A 36 6.64 -2.70 -8.43
CA ARG A 36 7.60 -3.50 -9.23
C ARG A 36 7.11 -4.90 -9.54
N LYS A 37 6.37 -5.51 -8.60
CA LYS A 37 5.90 -6.90 -8.71
C LYS A 37 4.65 -7.05 -9.57
N PHE A 38 3.67 -6.17 -9.39
CA PHE A 38 2.34 -6.32 -10.00
C PHE A 38 2.08 -5.37 -11.17
N LEU A 39 2.90 -4.34 -11.33
CA LEU A 39 2.84 -3.38 -12.44
C LEU A 39 4.23 -3.26 -13.09
N PRO A 40 4.74 -4.32 -13.73
CA PRO A 40 6.13 -4.34 -14.25
C PRO A 40 6.41 -3.27 -15.31
N ASP A 41 5.37 -2.81 -16.02
CA ASP A 41 5.47 -1.75 -17.03
C ASP A 41 5.50 -0.33 -16.43
N VAL A 42 5.36 -0.21 -15.11
CA VAL A 42 5.38 1.06 -14.40
C VAL A 42 6.72 1.23 -13.70
N ASP A 43 7.42 2.31 -14.05
CA ASP A 43 8.66 2.66 -13.35
C ASP A 43 8.36 3.03 -11.89
N ALA A 44 8.72 2.13 -10.97
CA ALA A 44 8.50 2.35 -9.55
C ALA A 44 9.52 3.33 -8.93
N SER A 45 10.63 3.65 -9.62
CA SER A 45 11.68 4.54 -9.10
C SER A 45 11.23 6.01 -9.05
N ILE A 46 10.30 6.40 -9.92
CA ILE A 46 9.69 7.73 -9.95
C ILE A 46 8.60 7.94 -8.89
N GLY A 47 8.34 6.92 -8.06
CA GLY A 47 7.37 6.98 -6.97
C GLY A 47 5.94 6.65 -7.39
N THR A 48 4.96 7.35 -6.80
CA THR A 48 3.54 7.08 -7.09
C THR A 48 3.23 7.46 -8.54
N PRO A 49 2.64 6.55 -9.35
CA PRO A 49 2.27 6.84 -10.73
C PRO A 49 1.34 8.06 -10.83
N THR A 50 1.47 8.85 -11.89
CA THR A 50 0.72 10.11 -12.07
C THR A 50 -0.79 9.93 -11.99
N TYR A 51 -1.31 8.80 -12.48
CA TYR A 51 -2.72 8.44 -12.39
C TYR A 51 -3.19 8.12 -10.95
N PHE A 52 -2.28 7.96 -9.98
CA PHE A 52 -2.54 7.84 -8.55
C PHE A 52 -2.04 9.04 -7.71
N GLN A 53 -1.41 10.04 -8.31
CA GLN A 53 -1.06 11.28 -7.60
C GLN A 53 -2.30 12.16 -7.36
N THR A 54 -2.53 12.57 -6.12
CA THR A 54 -3.73 13.30 -5.68
C THR A 54 -3.48 14.74 -5.25
N SER A 55 -2.21 15.16 -5.15
CA SER A 55 -1.85 16.54 -4.79
C SER A 55 -2.38 17.53 -5.83
N GLY A 56 -2.93 18.66 -5.37
CA GLY A 56 -3.49 19.70 -6.25
C GLY A 56 -4.81 19.33 -6.96
N ASN A 57 -5.29 18.10 -6.86
CA ASN A 57 -6.52 17.68 -7.52
C ASN A 57 -7.77 18.14 -6.76
N SER A 58 -8.86 18.37 -7.49
CA SER A 58 -10.19 18.55 -6.88
C SER A 58 -10.68 17.27 -6.21
N ASP A 59 -11.61 17.39 -5.27
CA ASP A 59 -12.14 16.25 -4.51
C ASP A 59 -12.81 15.21 -5.41
N LEU A 60 -13.46 15.65 -6.49
CA LEU A 60 -14.02 14.75 -7.49
C LEU A 60 -12.94 13.86 -8.13
N ILE A 61 -11.80 14.45 -8.50
CA ILE A 61 -10.68 13.72 -9.11
C ILE A 61 -9.98 12.83 -8.07
N LYS A 62 -9.80 13.30 -6.83
CA LYS A 62 -9.27 12.46 -5.73
C LYS A 62 -10.14 11.22 -5.50
N ARG A 63 -11.46 11.37 -5.51
CA ARG A 63 -12.43 10.27 -5.39
C ARG A 63 -12.29 9.27 -6.52
N LYS A 64 -12.23 9.72 -7.77
CA LYS A 64 -12.02 8.84 -8.94
C LYS A 64 -10.71 8.06 -8.84
N LYS A 65 -9.59 8.73 -8.53
CA LYS A 65 -8.29 8.06 -8.36
C LYS A 65 -8.29 7.06 -7.21
N ALA A 66 -8.94 7.40 -6.09
CA ALA A 66 -9.07 6.49 -4.95
C ALA A 66 -9.89 5.24 -5.29
N ILE A 67 -10.96 5.37 -6.08
CA ILE A 67 -11.74 4.22 -6.57
C ILE A 67 -10.86 3.33 -7.45
N ASN A 68 -10.19 3.89 -8.46
CA ASN A 68 -9.31 3.13 -9.35
C ASN A 68 -8.20 2.40 -8.58
N TYR A 69 -7.65 3.05 -7.55
CA TYR A 69 -6.63 2.45 -6.68
C TYR A 69 -7.17 1.27 -5.88
N ILE A 70 -8.38 1.39 -5.34
CA ILE A 70 -9.05 0.31 -4.61
C ILE A 70 -9.36 -0.86 -5.54
N GLU A 71 -9.86 -0.59 -6.75
CA GLU A 71 -10.14 -1.64 -7.74
C GLU A 71 -8.85 -2.36 -8.15
N LEU A 72 -7.76 -1.65 -8.44
CA LEU A 72 -6.46 -2.26 -8.70
C LEU A 72 -6.02 -3.19 -7.55
N CYS A 73 -6.14 -2.73 -6.31
CA CYS A 73 -5.79 -3.56 -5.15
C CYS A 73 -6.63 -4.85 -5.10
N LYS A 74 -7.93 -4.77 -5.45
CA LYS A 74 -8.83 -5.94 -5.51
C LYS A 74 -8.44 -6.89 -6.63
N GLU A 75 -8.17 -6.36 -7.83
CA GLU A 75 -7.77 -7.14 -9.01
C GLU A 75 -6.49 -7.95 -8.77
N ILE A 76 -5.52 -7.39 -8.06
CA ILE A 76 -4.28 -8.10 -7.70
C ILE A 76 -4.52 -9.25 -6.70
N GLY A 77 -5.58 -9.17 -5.87
CA GLY A 77 -5.89 -10.18 -4.85
C GLY A 77 -6.34 -9.61 -3.50
N GLY A 78 -6.36 -8.29 -3.36
CA GLY A 78 -6.89 -7.58 -2.19
C GLY A 78 -5.91 -7.44 -1.02
N CYS A 79 -6.42 -6.88 0.08
CA CYS A 79 -5.66 -6.51 1.28
C CYS A 79 -4.80 -7.65 1.84
N LYS A 80 -5.43 -8.83 2.06
CA LYS A 80 -4.76 -9.99 2.68
C LYS A 80 -3.65 -10.53 1.78
N PHE A 81 -3.90 -10.64 0.49
CA PHE A 81 -2.93 -11.12 -0.47
C PHE A 81 -1.71 -10.19 -0.55
N LEU A 82 -1.95 -8.89 -0.75
CA LEU A 82 -0.89 -7.89 -0.81
C LEU A 82 -0.07 -7.83 0.48
N TRP A 83 -0.71 -7.95 1.65
CA TRP A 83 -0.01 -8.03 2.95
C TRP A 83 0.90 -9.25 3.04
N ASN A 84 0.35 -10.43 2.75
CA ASN A 84 1.07 -11.70 2.89
C ASN A 84 2.25 -11.79 1.93
N VAL A 85 2.07 -11.35 0.69
CA VAL A 85 3.14 -11.30 -0.31
C VAL A 85 4.24 -10.35 0.15
N TRP A 86 3.89 -9.15 0.60
CA TRP A 86 4.87 -8.18 1.08
C TRP A 86 5.65 -8.69 2.30
N CYS A 87 4.98 -9.30 3.28
CA CYS A 87 5.63 -9.92 4.43
C CYS A 87 6.59 -11.05 4.01
N THR A 88 6.19 -11.84 3.01
CA THR A 88 7.04 -12.90 2.45
C THR A 88 8.29 -12.31 1.82
N ASP A 89 8.12 -11.32 0.94
CA ASP A 89 9.23 -10.67 0.26
C ASP A 89 10.21 -10.02 1.27
N ARG A 90 9.69 -9.34 2.31
CA ARG A 90 10.53 -8.77 3.38
C ARG A 90 11.28 -9.82 4.20
N SER A 91 10.67 -10.98 4.48
CA SER A 91 11.38 -12.07 5.16
C SER A 91 12.52 -12.67 4.31
N VAL A 92 12.33 -12.73 2.99
CA VAL A 92 13.37 -13.17 2.04
C VAL A 92 14.50 -12.15 1.92
N ASP A 93 14.17 -10.86 1.90
CA ASP A 93 15.16 -9.78 1.82
C ASP A 93 16.01 -9.67 3.11
N TYR A 94 15.42 -9.94 4.27
CA TYR A 94 16.04 -9.72 5.58
C TYR A 94 15.94 -10.94 6.52
N PRO A 95 16.41 -12.13 6.13
CA PRO A 95 16.14 -13.39 6.85
C PRO A 95 16.77 -13.46 8.24
N LYS A 96 17.79 -12.65 8.52
CA LYS A 96 18.39 -12.54 9.86
C LYS A 96 17.52 -11.76 10.85
N HIS A 97 16.73 -10.81 10.36
CA HIS A 97 15.86 -9.96 11.18
C HIS A 97 14.43 -10.50 11.22
N PHE A 98 13.97 -11.05 10.09
CA PHE A 98 12.64 -11.62 9.92
C PHE A 98 12.76 -13.05 9.40
N PRO A 99 13.00 -14.04 10.29
CA PRO A 99 13.11 -15.45 9.91
C PRO A 99 11.88 -15.99 9.16
N THR A 100 10.71 -15.43 9.47
CA THR A 100 9.43 -15.78 8.85
C THR A 100 8.66 -14.52 8.43
N PRO A 101 7.69 -14.65 7.50
CA PRO A 101 6.78 -13.56 7.17
C PRO A 101 5.98 -13.06 8.39
N PHE A 102 5.76 -13.91 9.39
CA PHE A 102 5.05 -13.53 10.61
C PHE A 102 5.86 -12.56 11.47
N ASP A 103 7.20 -12.65 11.47
CA ASP A 103 8.05 -11.69 12.19
C ASP A 103 7.90 -10.27 11.61
N VAL A 104 7.72 -10.16 10.29
CA VAL A 104 7.42 -8.89 9.61
C VAL A 104 6.04 -8.36 10.02
N SER A 105 5.03 -9.24 10.09
CA SER A 105 3.68 -8.83 10.49
C SER A 105 3.63 -8.40 11.96
N ALA A 106 4.34 -9.12 12.84
CA ALA A 106 4.32 -8.91 14.29
C ALA A 106 4.80 -7.50 14.70
N VAL A 107 5.77 -6.91 13.98
CA VAL A 107 6.23 -5.54 14.27
C VAL A 107 5.19 -4.46 13.93
N HIS A 108 4.14 -4.82 13.18
CA HIS A 108 3.03 -3.91 12.86
C HIS A 108 1.81 -4.11 13.78
N GLU A 109 1.78 -5.19 14.57
CA GLU A 109 0.76 -5.41 15.60
C GLU A 109 1.10 -4.68 16.91
N CYS A 110 2.40 -4.52 17.21
CA CYS A 110 2.88 -3.84 18.41
C CYS A 110 3.07 -2.34 18.18
N ILE A 111 1.98 -1.57 18.29
CA ILE A 111 2.12 -0.18 18.71
C ILE A 111 2.38 -0.23 20.23
N TRP A 112 3.65 -0.07 20.64
CA TRP A 112 4.18 -0.04 22.01
C TRP A 112 4.41 -1.41 22.70
N LYS A 113 5.68 -1.81 22.80
CA LYS A 113 6.24 -2.51 23.96
C LYS A 113 7.31 -1.65 24.59
#